data_AF-A0A290Z6E3-F1
#
_entry.id   AF-A0A290Z6E3-F1
#
_cell.length_a   1.000
_cell.length_b   1.000
_cell.length_c   1.000
_cell.angle_alpha   90.00
_cell.angle_beta   90.00
_cell.angle_gamma   90.00
#
_symmetry.space_group_name_H-M   'P 1'
#
loop_
_entity.id
_entity.type
_entity.pdbx_description
1 polymer ?
#
loop_
_entity_poly.entity_id
_entity_poly.type
_entity_poly.pdbx_seq_one_letter_code
_entity_poly.pdbx_strand_id
1 'polypeptide(L)'
;MPVPDDLRGRIARIVIDSAEGDLTPAELSAAGGSLAGVGYSSLSLIRMLDAIENETGVFIDPEEDGERVGSVDQLAELVGERLAAVTGA
;
A
#
# COMPACT_ATOMS: atom_id res chain seq x y z
N MET A 1 16.45 -8.91 -10.10
CA MET A 1 15.07 -9.38 -9.92
C MET A 1 14.19 -8.54 -10.84
N PRO A 2 13.37 -9.11 -11.74
CA PRO A 2 12.42 -8.29 -12.48
C PRO A 2 11.45 -7.72 -11.45
N VAL A 3 11.45 -6.40 -11.30
CA VAL A 3 10.41 -5.70 -10.53
C VAL A 3 9.16 -5.91 -11.37
N PRO A 4 8.12 -6.63 -10.91
CA PRO A 4 6.97 -6.87 -11.76
C PRO A 4 6.32 -5.52 -12.06
N ASP A 5 5.85 -5.34 -13.30
CA ASP A 5 4.90 -4.30 -13.70
C ASP A 5 3.53 -4.42 -12.99
N ASP A 6 3.45 -5.20 -11.90
CA ASP A 6 2.26 -5.50 -11.12
C ASP A 6 2.08 -4.48 -9.99
N LEU A 7 0.86 -3.96 -9.87
CA LEU A 7 0.44 -2.98 -8.87
C LEU A 7 0.88 -3.36 -7.44
N ARG A 8 0.82 -4.64 -7.08
CA ARG A 8 1.27 -5.17 -5.78
C ARG A 8 2.72 -4.80 -5.46
N GLY A 9 3.63 -4.90 -6.43
CA GLY A 9 5.04 -4.57 -6.24
C GLY A 9 5.26 -3.09 -5.96
N ARG A 10 4.44 -2.23 -6.59
CA ARG A 10 4.45 -0.77 -6.33
C ARG A 10 3.95 -0.46 -4.94
N ILE A 11 2.81 -1.02 -4.54
CA ILE A 11 2.26 -0.84 -3.18
C ILE A 11 3.26 -1.32 -2.11
N ALA A 12 3.89 -2.49 -2.31
CA ALA A 12 4.88 -3.00 -1.37
C ALA A 12 6.07 -2.03 -1.19
N ARG A 13 6.53 -1.42 -2.28
CA ARG A 13 7.58 -0.39 -2.22
C ARG A 13 7.13 0.84 -1.46
N ILE A 14 5.93 1.37 -1.74
CA ILE A 14 5.39 2.55 -1.07
C ILE A 14 5.27 2.33 0.45
N VAL A 15 4.81 1.15 0.86
CA VAL A 15 4.76 0.74 2.28
C VAL A 15 6.14 0.81 2.92
N ILE A 16 7.15 0.24 2.28
CA ILE A 16 8.53 0.21 2.82
C ILE A 16 9.11 1.63 2.89
N ASP A 17 8.94 2.42 1.83
CA ASP A 17 9.45 3.80 1.76
C ASP A 17 8.75 4.70 2.81
N SER A 18 7.47 4.46 3.10
CA SER A 18 6.68 5.23 4.08
C SER A 18 6.93 4.82 5.54
N ALA A 19 7.57 3.67 5.76
CA ALA A 19 7.96 3.18 7.09
C ALA A 19 9.24 3.85 7.63
N GLU A 20 9.85 4.80 6.91
CA GLU A 20 11.07 5.52 7.33
C GLU A 20 12.25 4.63 7.78
N GLY A 21 12.29 3.37 7.33
CA GLY A 21 13.33 2.40 7.69
C GLY A 21 13.01 1.50 8.88
N ASP A 22 11.85 1.65 9.52
CA ASP A 22 11.37 0.74 10.58
C ASP A 22 10.85 -0.60 10.04
N LEU A 23 10.67 -0.71 8.71
CA LEU A 23 10.19 -1.90 8.04
C LEU A 23 11.10 -2.28 6.88
N THR A 24 11.59 -3.52 6.87
CA THR A 24 12.33 -4.07 5.74
C THR A 24 11.45 -4.89 4.80
N PRO A 25 11.83 -5.03 3.51
CA PRO A 25 11.12 -5.92 2.58
C PRO A 25 11.03 -7.37 3.07
N ALA A 26 12.05 -7.84 3.80
CA ALA A 26 12.10 -9.20 4.34
C ALA A 26 11.07 -9.41 5.45
N GLU A 27 10.90 -8.44 6.35
CA GLU A 27 9.90 -8.47 7.42
C GLU A 27 8.48 -8.39 6.85
N LEU A 28 8.26 -7.49 5.89
CA LEU A 28 6.97 -7.39 5.20
C LEU A 28 6.63 -8.70 4.48
N SER A 29 7.61 -9.33 3.82
CA SER A 29 7.42 -10.63 3.18
C SER A 29 7.18 -11.75 4.19
N ALA A 30 7.87 -11.75 5.33
CA ALA A 30 7.69 -12.73 6.39
C ALA A 30 6.32 -12.61 7.06
N ALA A 31 5.79 -11.38 7.15
CA ALA A 31 4.44 -11.09 7.60
C ALA A 31 3.36 -11.36 6.54
N GLY A 32 3.73 -11.88 5.36
CA GLY A 32 2.80 -12.13 4.26
C GLY A 32 2.17 -10.86 3.68
N GLY A 33 2.80 -9.69 3.85
CA GLY A 33 2.25 -8.40 3.42
C GLY A 33 1.30 -7.72 4.41
N SER A 34 1.18 -8.24 5.64
CA SER A 34 0.34 -7.63 6.69
C SER A 34 1.01 -6.41 7.32
N LEU A 35 0.35 -5.25 7.30
CA LEU A 35 0.83 -4.02 7.94
C LEU A 35 0.58 -4.04 9.46
N ALA A 36 -0.56 -4.60 9.88
CA ALA A 36 -0.88 -4.78 11.29
C ALA A 36 0.13 -5.68 12.02
N GLY A 37 0.70 -6.67 11.31
CA GLY A 37 1.69 -7.60 11.86
C GLY A 37 3.08 -7.00 12.08
N VAL A 38 3.40 -5.88 11.42
CA VAL A 38 4.74 -5.27 11.45
C VAL A 38 4.81 -3.97 12.26
N GLY A 39 3.76 -3.66 13.02
CA GLY A 39 3.75 -2.47 13.89
C GLY A 39 3.69 -1.15 13.13
N TYR A 40 3.05 -1.14 11.97
CA TYR A 40 2.94 0.04 11.12
C TYR A 40 2.24 1.20 11.87
N SER A 41 2.95 2.32 12.02
CA SER A 41 2.45 3.45 12.80
C SER A 41 1.36 4.23 12.06
N SER A 42 0.52 4.98 12.80
CA SER A 42 -0.49 5.86 12.20
C SER A 42 0.13 6.95 11.31
N LEU A 43 1.36 7.40 11.61
CA LEU A 43 2.05 8.38 10.77
C LEU A 43 2.55 7.75 9.47
N SER A 44 3.12 6.54 9.55
CA SER A 44 3.53 5.76 8.38
C SER A 44 2.31 5.43 7.49
N LEU A 45 1.15 5.21 8.10
CA LEU A 45 -0.13 5.04 7.40
C LEU A 45 -0.47 6.28 6.57
N ILE A 46 -0.53 7.46 7.18
CA ILE A 46 -0.88 8.71 6.49
C ILE A 46 0.08 8.96 5.31
N ARG A 47 1.39 8.84 5.54
CA ARG A 47 2.39 9.04 4.48
C ARG A 47 2.27 8.03 3.34
N MET A 48 1.93 6.80 3.67
CA MET A 48 1.69 5.75 2.68
C MET A 48 0.47 6.08 1.82
N LEU A 49 -0.62 6.55 2.42
CA LEU A 49 -1.81 6.97 1.67
C LEU A 49 -1.49 8.15 0.74
N ASP A 50 -0.79 9.17 1.25
CA ASP A 50 -0.33 10.31 0.45
C ASP A 50 0.55 9.87 -0.73
N ALA A 51 1.46 8.92 -0.49
CA ALA A 51 2.35 8.39 -1.53
C ALA A 51 1.59 7.57 -2.58
N ILE A 52 0.60 6.75 -2.17
CA ILE A 52 -0.27 6.01 -3.09
C ILE A 52 -1.07 6.99 -3.95
N GLU A 53 -1.69 8.02 -3.35
CA GLU A 53 -2.43 9.04 -4.08
C GLU A 53 -1.52 9.78 -5.07
N ASN A 54 -0.33 10.20 -4.65
CA ASN A 54 0.59 10.93 -5.51
C ASN A 54 1.14 10.07 -6.67
N GLU A 55 1.36 8.77 -6.46
CA GLU A 55 1.88 7.87 -7.50
C GLU A 55 0.80 7.33 -8.44
N THR A 56 -0.40 7.06 -7.91
CA THR A 56 -1.47 6.36 -8.65
C THR A 56 -2.64 7.25 -9.02
N GLY A 57 -2.80 8.40 -8.35
CA GLY A 57 -3.96 9.28 -8.46
C GLY A 57 -5.21 8.76 -7.73
N VAL A 58 -5.09 7.67 -6.95
CA VAL A 58 -6.20 7.09 -6.19
C VAL A 58 -6.17 7.60 -4.76
N PHE A 59 -7.22 8.34 -4.39
CA PHE A 59 -7.49 8.70 -3.00
C PHE A 59 -8.02 7.49 -2.24
N ILE A 60 -7.45 7.23 -1.07
CA ILE A 60 -7.88 6.17 -0.13
C ILE A 60 -8.24 6.86 1.18
N ASP A 61 -9.46 6.63 1.65
CA ASP A 61 -9.92 7.26 2.88
C ASP A 61 -9.63 6.33 4.07
N PRO A 62 -8.85 6.74 5.09
CA PRO A 62 -8.55 5.87 6.23
C PRO A 62 -9.77 5.58 7.13
N GLU A 63 -10.80 6.43 7.10
CA GLU A 63 -12.05 6.22 7.85
C GLU A 63 -12.97 5.23 7.12
N GLU A 64 -13.07 5.30 5.79
CA GLU A 64 -13.90 4.39 4.99
C GLU A 64 -13.19 3.09 4.60
N ASP A 65 -11.92 3.16 4.21
CA ASP A 65 -11.13 2.04 3.70
C ASP A 65 -10.22 1.41 4.77
N GLY A 66 -10.23 1.87 6.02
CA GLY A 66 -9.29 1.47 7.07
C GLY A 66 -9.13 -0.05 7.27
N GLU A 67 -10.20 -0.84 7.10
CA GLU A 67 -10.13 -2.32 7.16
C GLU A 67 -9.38 -2.94 5.97
N ARG A 68 -9.37 -2.27 4.81
CA ARG A 68 -8.68 -2.67 3.59
C ARG A 68 -7.25 -2.15 3.49
N VAL A 69 -6.85 -1.23 4.38
CA VAL A 69 -5.47 -0.73 4.50
C VAL A 69 -4.61 -1.66 5.39
N GLY A 70 -5.15 -2.80 5.85
CA GLY A 70 -4.44 -3.73 6.74
C GLY A 70 -3.33 -4.56 6.08
N SER A 71 -3.29 -4.64 4.74
CA SER A 71 -2.30 -5.43 4.02
C SER A 71 -1.98 -4.88 2.63
N VAL A 72 -0.78 -5.20 2.14
CA VAL A 72 -0.32 -4.85 0.78
C VAL A 72 -1.25 -5.41 -0.30
N ASP A 73 -1.76 -6.62 -0.10
CA ASP A 73 -2.64 -7.29 -1.05
C ASP A 73 -3.99 -6.57 -1.17
N GLN A 74 -4.63 -6.28 -0.03
CA GLN A 74 -5.90 -5.55 -0.02
C GLN A 74 -5.75 -4.13 -0.59
N LEU A 75 -4.64 -3.46 -0.32
CA LEU A 75 -4.31 -2.16 -0.90
C LEU A 75 -4.14 -2.25 -2.42
N ALA A 76 -3.42 -3.26 -2.92
CA ALA A 76 -3.25 -3.46 -4.35
C ALA A 76 -4.59 -3.76 -5.05
N GLU A 77 -5.46 -4.57 -4.43
CA GLU A 77 -6.81 -4.81 -4.94
C GLU A 77 -7.63 -3.51 -4.96
N LEU A 78 -7.68 -2.76 -3.85
CA LEU A 78 -8.41 -1.50 -3.74
C LEU A 78 -7.97 -0.49 -4.80
N VAL A 79 -6.66 -0.26 -4.92
CA VAL A 79 -6.10 0.66 -5.92
C VAL A 79 -6.39 0.18 -7.33
N GLY A 80 -6.32 -1.13 -7.59
CA GLY A 80 -6.62 -1.72 -8.89
C GLY A 80 -8.08 -1.50 -9.32
N GLU A 81 -9.02 -1.71 -8.39
CA GLU A 81 -10.45 -1.46 -8.59
C GLU A 81 -10.71 0.03 -8.92
N ARG A 82 -10.10 0.94 -8.16
CA ARG A 82 -10.26 2.39 -8.36
C ARG A 82 -9.62 2.86 -9.66
N LEU A 83 -8.43 2.38 -10.00
CA LEU A 83 -7.76 2.70 -11.26
C LEU A 83 -8.58 2.23 -12.46
N ALA A 84 -9.16 1.03 -12.40
CA ALA A 84 -10.04 0.52 -13.44
C ALA A 84 -11.31 1.36 -13.58
N ALA A 85 -11.89 1.82 -12.47
CA ALA A 85 -13.05 2.71 -12.48
C ALA A 85 -12.74 4.09 -13.07
N VAL A 86 -11.53 4.62 -12.87
CA VAL A 86 -11.09 5.93 -13.40
C VAL A 86 -10.71 5.87 -14.88
N THR A 87 -10.16 4.75 -15.36
CA THR A 87 -9.73 4.58 -16.76
C THR A 87 -10.81 4.00 -17.68
N GLY A 88 -11.89 3.45 -17.14
CA GLY A 88 -13.00 2.84 -17.89
C GLY A 88 -14.18 3.76 -18.19
N ALA A 89 -14.07 5.07 -17.94
CA ALA A 89 -15.13 6.07 -18.16
C ALA A 89 -14.94 6.89 -19.44
#